data_AF-A0A671QJ36-F1
#
_entry.id   AF-A0A671QJ36-F1
#
_cell.length_a   1.000
_cell.length_b   1.000
_cell.length_c   1.000
_cell.angle_alpha   90.00
_cell.angle_beta   90.00
_cell.angle_gamma   90.00
#
_symmetry.space_group_name_H-M   'P 1'
#
loop_
_entity.id
_entity.type
_entity.pdbx_description
1 polymer ?
#
loop_
_entity_poly.entity_id
_entity_poly.type
_entity_poly.pdbx_seq_one_letter_code
_entity_poly.pdbx_strand_id
1 'polypeptide(L)'
;MDTGDVLASLGVEGATAAAHALSLPAEAYGNDAQLEVMWAMKAYNHAEVYYNLISSVDPKLLKLTKSDEQIYTKFREAFPDLSIEVLDPELLKSADAKEKWRPFCNQFEGVVEDFNYGTLLRLDCQKDYTEVNTIFATRIQFYAIEIARNREGYNDFVHKASSKAKQQKKDELIVTA
;
A
#
# COMPACT_ATOMS: atom_id res chain seq x y z
N MET A 1 -7.30 18.40 18.17
CA MET A 1 -6.28 17.76 19.01
C MET A 1 -5.01 17.76 18.19
N ASP A 2 -3.99 18.41 18.71
CA ASP A 2 -2.76 18.76 18.01
C ASP A 2 -1.91 17.50 17.77
N THR A 3 -1.74 17.13 16.50
CA THR A 3 -1.02 15.94 16.05
C THR A 3 0.50 16.12 16.07
N GLY A 4 1.00 17.33 16.37
CA GLY A 4 2.42 17.64 16.45
C GLY A 4 3.09 17.19 17.76
N ASP A 5 2.33 17.07 18.85
CA ASP A 5 2.90 16.95 20.21
C ASP A 5 3.23 15.50 20.60
N VAL A 6 2.57 14.51 19.97
CA VAL A 6 2.83 13.09 20.27
C VAL A 6 4.19 12.65 19.73
N LEU A 7 4.57 13.13 18.54
CA LEU A 7 5.84 12.77 17.91
C LEU A 7 7.04 13.46 18.58
N ALA A 8 6.86 14.67 19.11
CA ALA A 8 7.91 15.43 19.79
C ALA A 8 8.28 14.85 21.18
N SER A 9 7.38 14.07 21.79
CA SER A 9 7.58 13.49 23.13
C SER A 9 8.42 12.19 23.14
N LEU A 10 8.59 11.54 21.98
CA LEU A 10 9.37 10.32 21.86
C LEU A 10 10.76 10.69 21.34
N GLY A 11 11.70 10.89 22.27
CA GLY A 11 13.12 11.04 21.94
C GLY A 11 13.65 9.86 21.11
N VAL A 12 14.93 9.93 20.72
CA VAL A 12 15.59 8.89 19.87
C VAL A 12 15.32 7.47 20.38
N GLU A 13 15.31 7.27 21.70
CA GLU A 13 15.03 5.98 22.33
C GLU A 13 13.61 5.46 22.09
N GLY A 14 12.59 6.32 22.13
CA GLY A 14 11.19 5.96 21.87
C GLY A 14 10.94 5.58 20.41
N ALA A 15 11.62 6.25 19.48
CA ALA A 15 11.59 5.89 18.06
C ALA A 15 12.23 4.52 17.79
N THR A 16 13.36 4.19 18.44
CA THR A 16 13.97 2.85 18.36
C THR A 16 13.11 1.77 19.01
N ALA A 17 12.47 2.04 20.14
CA ALA A 17 11.58 1.10 20.80
C ALA A 17 10.35 0.79 19.95
N ALA A 18 9.75 1.80 19.31
CA ALA A 18 8.64 1.63 18.37
C ALA A 18 9.06 0.85 17.12
N ALA A 19 10.23 1.14 16.54
CA ALA A 19 10.74 0.42 15.39
C ALA A 19 11.01 -1.07 15.70
N HIS A 20 11.60 -1.35 16.86
CA HIS A 20 11.85 -2.71 17.34
C HIS A 20 10.53 -3.45 17.60
N ALA A 21 9.55 -2.80 18.22
CA ALA A 21 8.26 -3.41 18.53
C ALA A 21 7.47 -3.85 17.29
N LEU A 22 7.62 -3.12 16.19
CA LEU A 22 6.97 -3.41 14.92
C LEU A 22 7.67 -4.51 14.09
N SER A 23 8.82 -5.02 14.56
CA SER A 23 9.64 -6.04 13.88
C SER A 23 9.52 -7.45 14.47
N LEU A 24 8.87 -7.59 15.63
CA LEU A 24 8.69 -8.87 16.31
C LEU A 24 7.41 -9.59 15.83
N PRO A 25 7.37 -10.94 15.91
CA PRO A 25 6.19 -11.72 15.53
C PRO A 25 4.94 -11.32 16.34
N ALA A 26 3.78 -11.35 15.69
CA ALA A 26 2.50 -10.91 16.25
C ALA A 26 2.12 -11.67 17.54
N GLU A 27 2.62 -12.89 17.71
CA GLU A 27 2.42 -13.74 18.90
C GLU A 27 3.10 -13.19 20.16
N ALA A 28 4.06 -12.25 20.04
CA ALA A 28 4.74 -11.63 21.18
C ALA A 28 3.96 -10.47 21.81
N TYR A 29 2.91 -9.99 21.14
CA TYR A 29 2.08 -8.91 21.62
C TYR A 29 0.71 -9.45 22.01
N GLY A 30 0.37 -9.31 23.30
CA GLY A 30 -1.04 -9.33 23.70
C GLY A 30 -1.80 -8.26 22.92
N ASN A 31 -3.13 -8.38 22.84
CA ASN A 31 -4.00 -7.46 22.11
C ASN A 31 -3.91 -6.04 22.71
N ASP A 32 -2.87 -5.30 22.36
CA ASP A 32 -2.50 -4.00 22.90
C ASP A 32 -3.00 -2.93 21.92
N ALA A 33 -4.00 -2.17 22.38
CA ALA A 33 -4.61 -1.11 21.59
C ALA A 33 -3.59 -0.07 21.11
N GLN A 34 -2.49 0.16 21.84
CA GLN A 34 -1.45 1.09 21.41
C GLN A 34 -0.67 0.54 20.21
N LEU A 35 -0.44 -0.77 20.17
CA LEU A 35 0.22 -1.43 19.04
C LEU A 35 -0.66 -1.40 17.79
N GLU A 36 -1.96 -1.66 17.94
CA GLU A 36 -2.93 -1.57 16.84
C GLU A 36 -2.95 -0.17 16.23
N VAL A 37 -2.93 0.87 17.07
CA VAL A 37 -2.85 2.27 16.62
C VAL A 37 -1.55 2.53 15.85
N MET A 38 -0.41 2.04 16.34
CA MET A 38 0.88 2.19 15.64
C MET A 38 0.87 1.47 14.27
N TRP A 39 0.30 0.27 14.19
CA TRP A 39 0.13 -0.44 12.91
C TRP A 39 -0.77 0.32 11.95
N ALA A 40 -1.90 0.84 12.42
CA ALA A 40 -2.81 1.63 11.61
C ALA A 40 -2.14 2.91 11.07
N MET A 41 -1.41 3.64 11.92
CA MET A 41 -0.64 4.83 11.50
C MET A 41 0.41 4.50 10.44
N LYS A 42 1.17 3.41 10.64
CA LYS A 42 2.21 3.01 9.68
C LYS A 42 1.60 2.54 8.35
N ALA A 43 0.46 1.85 8.37
CA ALA A 43 -0.25 1.44 7.16
C ALA A 43 -0.83 2.64 6.40
N TYR A 44 -1.35 3.65 7.12
CA TYR A 44 -1.81 4.91 6.54
C TYR A 44 -0.68 5.71 5.90
N ASN A 45 0.44 5.88 6.61
CA ASN A 45 1.62 6.57 6.08
C ASN A 45 2.14 5.88 4.81
N HIS A 46 2.17 4.54 4.79
CA HIS A 46 2.54 3.77 3.60
C HIS A 46 1.60 4.07 2.42
N ALA A 47 0.28 4.11 2.66
CA ALA A 47 -0.72 4.43 1.65
C ALA A 47 -0.53 5.83 1.05
N GLU A 48 -0.30 6.84 1.90
CA GLU A 48 -0.06 8.22 1.46
C GLU A 48 1.24 8.34 0.64
N VAL A 49 2.34 7.76 1.13
CA VAL A 49 3.63 7.77 0.43
C VAL A 49 3.49 7.12 -0.94
N TYR A 50 2.82 5.97 -1.01
CA TYR A 50 2.60 5.29 -2.27
C TYR A 50 1.72 6.09 -3.23
N TYR A 51 0.61 6.65 -2.74
CA TYR A 51 -0.28 7.48 -3.55
C TYR A 51 0.43 8.73 -4.12
N ASN A 52 1.26 9.38 -3.29
CA ASN A 52 2.11 10.50 -3.72
C ASN A 52 3.12 10.10 -4.80
N LEU A 53 3.66 8.88 -4.72
CA LEU A 53 4.59 8.36 -5.70
C LEU A 53 3.91 8.17 -7.07
N ILE A 54 2.82 7.40 -7.14
CA ILE A 54 2.10 7.14 -8.40
C ILE A 54 1.44 8.38 -8.98
N SER A 55 1.14 9.40 -8.17
CA SER A 55 0.60 10.66 -8.66
C SER A 55 1.68 11.59 -9.21
N SER A 56 2.94 11.43 -8.79
CA SER A 56 4.03 12.35 -9.14
C SER A 56 4.94 11.85 -10.25
N VAL A 57 5.12 10.54 -10.37
CA VAL A 57 5.96 9.92 -11.41
C VAL A 57 5.16 8.89 -12.22
N ASP A 58 5.62 8.60 -13.43
CA ASP A 58 5.01 7.57 -14.27
C ASP A 58 5.03 6.21 -13.53
N PRO A 59 3.86 5.62 -13.21
CA PRO A 59 3.78 4.38 -12.45
C PRO A 59 4.53 3.21 -13.11
N LYS A 60 4.66 3.19 -14.45
CA LYS A 60 5.37 2.13 -15.17
C LYS A 60 6.87 2.11 -14.91
N LEU A 61 7.44 3.22 -14.45
CA LEU A 61 8.85 3.34 -14.12
C LEU A 61 9.14 2.94 -12.66
N LEU A 62 8.10 2.73 -11.86
CA LEU A 62 8.25 2.38 -10.45
C LEU A 62 8.63 0.91 -10.28
N LYS A 63 9.68 0.67 -9.50
CA LYS A 63 10.01 -0.65 -8.93
C LYS A 63 9.73 -0.60 -7.44
N LEU A 64 8.70 -1.31 -7.00
CA LEU A 64 8.28 -1.32 -5.60
C LEU A 64 9.15 -2.24 -4.74
N THR A 65 9.77 -3.24 -5.36
CA THR A 65 10.68 -4.18 -4.70
C THR A 65 11.75 -4.70 -5.67
N LYS A 66 12.77 -5.37 -5.14
CA LYS A 66 13.80 -6.05 -5.96
C LYS A 66 13.22 -7.25 -6.72
N SER A 67 12.20 -7.89 -6.17
CA SER A 67 11.55 -9.09 -6.73
C SER A 67 10.31 -8.76 -7.57
N ASP A 68 10.22 -7.54 -8.09
CA ASP A 68 9.02 -6.99 -8.76
C ASP A 68 8.54 -7.87 -9.92
N GLU A 69 9.47 -8.30 -10.79
CA GLU A 69 9.16 -9.18 -11.92
C GLU A 69 8.67 -10.57 -11.47
N GLN A 70 9.33 -11.15 -10.48
CA GLN A 70 8.95 -12.45 -9.94
C GLN A 70 7.55 -12.40 -9.32
N ILE A 71 7.24 -11.35 -8.57
CA ILE A 71 5.92 -11.15 -7.95
C ILE A 71 4.85 -11.03 -9.03
N TYR A 72 5.08 -10.19 -10.05
CA TYR A 72 4.12 -10.01 -11.14
C TYR A 72 3.83 -11.32 -11.88
N THR A 73 4.87 -12.05 -12.29
CA THR A 73 4.73 -13.33 -12.99
C THR A 73 3.95 -14.33 -12.15
N LYS A 74 4.34 -14.53 -10.89
CA LYS A 74 3.67 -15.48 -9.98
C LYS A 74 2.22 -15.07 -9.69
N PHE A 75 1.97 -13.77 -9.59
CA PHE A 75 0.62 -13.24 -9.37
C PHE A 75 -0.29 -13.55 -10.56
N ARG A 76 0.16 -13.28 -11.78
CA ARG A 76 -0.61 -13.58 -13.00
C ARG A 76 -0.73 -15.08 -13.32
N GLU A 77 0.21 -15.90 -12.87
CA GLU A 77 0.07 -17.37 -12.89
C GLU A 77 -1.01 -17.87 -11.92
N ALA A 78 -1.03 -17.35 -10.69
CA ALA A 78 -1.97 -17.78 -9.65
C ALA A 78 -3.38 -17.18 -9.81
N PHE A 79 -3.47 -15.97 -10.34
CA PHE A 79 -4.70 -15.18 -10.46
C PHE A 79 -4.84 -14.56 -11.87
N PRO A 80 -4.92 -15.38 -12.94
CA PRO A 80 -4.93 -14.89 -14.31
C PRO A 80 -6.11 -13.96 -14.58
N ASP A 81 -7.30 -14.32 -14.08
CA ASP A 81 -8.56 -13.63 -14.36
C ASP A 81 -8.96 -12.62 -13.28
N LEU A 82 -8.10 -12.36 -12.29
CA LEU A 82 -8.42 -11.41 -11.23
C LEU A 82 -8.44 -9.98 -11.81
N SER A 83 -9.60 -9.33 -11.72
CA SER A 83 -9.75 -7.92 -12.02
C SER A 83 -8.98 -7.09 -11.00
N ILE A 84 -8.07 -6.24 -11.47
CA ILE A 84 -7.24 -5.37 -10.62
C ILE A 84 -7.60 -3.89 -10.72
N GLU A 85 -8.46 -3.49 -11.67
CA GLU A 85 -8.93 -2.09 -11.74
C GLU A 85 -9.86 -1.77 -10.58
N VAL A 86 -10.94 -2.54 -10.48
CA VAL A 86 -11.88 -2.56 -9.36
C VAL A 86 -11.83 -3.96 -8.76
N LEU A 87 -11.37 -4.04 -7.53
CA LEU A 87 -11.28 -5.28 -6.75
C LEU A 87 -12.59 -5.55 -6.04
N ASP A 88 -13.01 -6.81 -6.10
CA ASP A 88 -14.02 -7.33 -5.18
C ASP A 88 -13.37 -7.66 -3.83
N PRO A 89 -13.78 -7.01 -2.72
CA PRO A 89 -13.29 -7.31 -1.38
C PRO A 89 -13.37 -8.80 -1.00
N GLU A 90 -14.40 -9.52 -1.47
CA GLU A 90 -14.60 -10.93 -1.15
C GLU A 90 -13.51 -11.83 -1.73
N LEU A 91 -12.89 -11.44 -2.85
CA LEU A 91 -11.76 -12.14 -3.48
C LEU A 91 -10.44 -11.96 -2.71
N LEU A 92 -10.42 -11.16 -1.64
CA LEU A 92 -9.27 -10.93 -0.77
C LEU A 92 -9.50 -11.43 0.66
N LYS A 93 -10.73 -11.32 1.18
CA LYS A 93 -11.02 -11.55 2.61
C LYS A 93 -11.85 -12.80 2.92
N SER A 94 -12.56 -13.38 1.94
CA SER A 94 -13.36 -14.60 2.16
C SER A 94 -12.47 -15.78 2.56
N ALA A 95 -13.07 -16.82 3.14
CA ALA A 95 -12.33 -18.03 3.53
C ALA A 95 -11.64 -18.67 2.32
N ASP A 96 -12.38 -18.88 1.23
CA ASP A 96 -11.87 -19.44 -0.02
C ASP A 96 -10.78 -18.57 -0.65
N ALA A 97 -10.93 -17.24 -0.60
CA ALA A 97 -9.90 -16.32 -1.05
C ALA A 97 -8.62 -16.47 -0.23
N LYS A 98 -8.73 -16.55 1.10
CA LYS A 98 -7.58 -16.74 1.99
C LYS A 98 -6.86 -18.06 1.69
N GLU A 99 -7.58 -19.13 1.41
CA GLU A 99 -6.97 -20.41 1.02
C GLU A 99 -6.19 -20.32 -0.30
N LYS A 100 -6.63 -19.50 -1.26
CA LYS A 100 -5.91 -19.25 -2.52
C LYS A 100 -4.73 -18.30 -2.35
N TRP A 101 -4.88 -17.24 -1.55
CA TRP A 101 -3.83 -16.26 -1.32
C TRP A 101 -2.70 -16.81 -0.44
N ARG A 102 -2.99 -17.67 0.53
CA ARG A 102 -1.99 -18.23 1.45
C ARG A 102 -0.79 -18.92 0.75
N PRO A 103 -0.97 -19.86 -0.20
CA PRO A 103 0.15 -20.47 -0.90
C PRO A 103 0.90 -19.46 -1.78
N PHE A 104 0.23 -18.45 -2.33
CA PHE A 104 0.90 -17.37 -3.05
C PHE A 104 1.79 -16.53 -2.12
N CYS A 105 1.24 -16.06 -0.99
CA CYS A 105 1.97 -15.22 -0.04
C CYS A 105 3.19 -15.92 0.54
N ASN A 106 3.04 -17.19 0.92
CA ASN A 106 4.11 -17.96 1.57
C ASN A 106 5.31 -18.24 0.64
N GLN A 107 5.14 -18.18 -0.69
CA GLN A 107 6.26 -18.31 -1.63
C GLN A 107 7.27 -17.16 -1.54
N PHE A 108 6.88 -16.05 -0.92
CA PHE A 108 7.72 -14.87 -0.75
C PHE A 108 8.27 -14.71 0.67
N GLU A 109 8.01 -15.68 1.55
CA GLU A 109 8.64 -15.75 2.86
C GLU A 109 10.17 -15.86 2.70
N GLY A 110 10.92 -14.96 3.33
CA GLY A 110 12.37 -14.84 3.18
C GLY A 110 12.86 -14.23 1.86
N VAL A 111 11.97 -13.96 0.90
CA VAL A 111 12.28 -13.28 -0.37
C VAL A 111 11.93 -11.79 -0.29
N VAL A 112 10.77 -11.48 0.29
CA VAL A 112 10.29 -10.11 0.50
C VAL A 112 10.32 -9.79 1.99
N GLU A 113 11.02 -8.72 2.34
CA GLU A 113 11.09 -8.23 3.72
C GLU A 113 9.70 -7.85 4.24
N ASP A 114 9.37 -8.34 5.43
CA ASP A 114 8.04 -8.29 6.05
C ASP A 114 6.89 -8.55 5.06
N PHE A 115 6.98 -9.63 4.28
CA PHE A 115 5.97 -9.97 3.25
C PHE A 115 4.52 -10.00 3.79
N ASN A 116 4.34 -10.37 5.06
CA ASN A 116 3.06 -10.48 5.76
C ASN A 116 2.65 -9.20 6.51
N TYR A 117 3.45 -8.13 6.45
CA TYR A 117 3.15 -6.87 7.14
C TYR A 117 1.84 -6.24 6.65
N GLY A 118 1.06 -5.69 7.57
CA GLY A 118 -0.24 -5.07 7.26
C GLY A 118 -0.14 -3.74 6.52
N THR A 119 -0.82 -3.62 5.39
CA THR A 119 -0.86 -2.43 4.53
C THR A 119 -2.29 -2.11 4.10
N LEU A 120 -2.48 -0.94 3.49
CA LEU A 120 -3.76 -0.52 2.91
C LEU A 120 -3.69 -0.59 1.38
N LEU A 121 -4.73 -1.16 0.79
CA LEU A 121 -4.89 -1.33 -0.65
C LEU A 121 -6.18 -0.66 -1.11
N ARG A 122 -6.14 0.01 -2.26
CA ARG A 122 -7.34 0.63 -2.87
C ARG A 122 -8.17 -0.42 -3.60
N LEU A 123 -9.47 -0.43 -3.38
CA LEU A 123 -10.39 -1.31 -4.09
C LEU A 123 -10.51 -0.90 -5.56
N ASP A 124 -10.83 0.37 -5.79
CA ASP A 124 -10.80 1.02 -7.10
C ASP A 124 -9.52 1.86 -7.22
N CYS A 125 -8.65 1.52 -8.17
CA CYS A 125 -7.35 2.17 -8.36
C CYS A 125 -7.44 3.60 -8.90
N GLN A 126 -8.59 4.00 -9.45
CA GLN A 126 -8.81 5.35 -9.97
C GLN A 126 -9.23 6.34 -8.87
N LYS A 127 -9.62 5.82 -7.70
CA LYS A 127 -10.06 6.61 -6.54
C LYS A 127 -8.97 6.76 -5.49
N ASP A 128 -9.19 7.67 -4.55
CA ASP A 128 -8.31 7.92 -3.41
C ASP A 128 -8.49 6.87 -2.31
N TYR A 129 -7.56 6.86 -1.35
CA TYR A 129 -7.73 6.12 -0.11
C TYR A 129 -8.86 6.77 0.72
N THR A 130 -9.98 6.08 0.82
CA THR A 130 -11.13 6.45 1.66
C THR A 130 -11.61 5.23 2.42
N GLU A 131 -12.40 5.41 3.48
CA GLU A 131 -12.92 4.29 4.29
C GLU A 131 -13.63 3.22 3.45
N VAL A 132 -14.40 3.64 2.43
CA VAL A 132 -15.16 2.74 1.55
C VAL A 132 -14.35 2.18 0.39
N ASN A 133 -13.24 2.82 0.01
CA ASN A 133 -12.38 2.41 -1.11
C ASN A 133 -11.08 1.73 -0.66
N THR A 134 -10.95 1.39 0.62
CA THR A 134 -9.71 0.86 1.18
C THR A 134 -9.98 -0.47 1.85
N ILE A 135 -9.07 -1.43 1.65
CA ILE A 135 -9.06 -2.71 2.35
C ILE A 135 -7.70 -2.97 2.96
N PHE A 136 -7.68 -3.66 4.10
CA PHE A 136 -6.46 -4.19 4.68
C PHE A 136 -5.92 -5.35 3.84
N ALA A 137 -4.64 -5.32 3.52
CA ALA A 137 -3.94 -6.35 2.78
C ALA A 137 -2.52 -6.55 3.31
N THR A 138 -1.98 -7.75 3.18
CA THR A 138 -0.56 -7.98 3.46
C THR A 138 0.32 -7.25 2.42
N ARG A 139 1.56 -6.92 2.78
CA ARG A 139 2.53 -6.25 1.90
C ARG A 139 2.71 -7.00 0.58
N ILE A 140 2.74 -8.34 0.61
CA ILE A 140 2.86 -9.13 -0.62
C ILE A 140 1.61 -9.05 -1.50
N GLN A 141 0.41 -9.02 -0.92
CA GLN A 141 -0.83 -8.80 -1.68
C GLN A 141 -0.85 -7.40 -2.30
N PHE A 142 -0.43 -6.39 -1.52
CA PHE A 142 -0.28 -5.03 -2.01
C PHE A 142 0.69 -4.98 -3.19
N TYR A 143 1.89 -5.55 -3.08
CA TYR A 143 2.85 -5.57 -4.18
C TYR A 143 2.31 -6.30 -5.39
N ALA A 144 1.73 -7.49 -5.22
CA ALA A 144 1.17 -8.26 -6.33
C ALA A 144 0.19 -7.43 -7.18
N ILE A 145 -0.74 -6.76 -6.50
CA ILE A 145 -1.80 -5.98 -7.16
C ILE A 145 -1.27 -4.66 -7.70
N GLU A 146 -0.52 -3.89 -6.91
CA GLU A 146 -0.05 -2.57 -7.31
C GLU A 146 1.05 -2.62 -8.38
N ILE A 147 1.92 -3.64 -8.36
CA ILE A 147 2.86 -3.89 -9.46
C ILE A 147 2.08 -4.17 -10.75
N ALA A 148 1.05 -5.02 -10.68
CA ALA A 148 0.23 -5.31 -11.85
C ALA A 148 -0.50 -4.06 -12.35
N ARG A 149 -1.09 -3.24 -11.46
CA ARG A 149 -1.73 -1.97 -11.82
C ARG A 149 -0.77 -0.99 -12.48
N ASN A 150 0.46 -0.91 -12.00
CA ASN A 150 1.50 -0.05 -12.58
C ASN A 150 1.88 -0.53 -13.98
N ARG A 151 2.18 -1.82 -14.14
CA ARG A 151 2.63 -2.39 -15.42
C ARG A 151 1.53 -2.37 -16.48
N GLU A 152 0.30 -2.66 -16.09
CA GLU A 152 -0.85 -2.73 -17.00
C GLU A 152 -1.51 -1.37 -17.25
N GLY A 153 -1.04 -0.32 -16.57
CA GLY A 153 -1.42 1.08 -16.83
C GLY A 153 -2.72 1.52 -16.16
N TYR A 154 -3.26 0.73 -15.22
CA TYR A 154 -4.43 1.12 -14.43
C TYR A 154 -4.15 2.32 -13.52
N ASN A 155 -2.92 2.41 -12.98
CA ASN A 155 -2.50 3.56 -12.16
C ASN A 155 -2.13 4.81 -12.99
N ASP A 156 -2.01 4.71 -14.32
CA ASP A 156 -1.75 5.87 -15.19
C ASP A 156 -2.83 6.94 -15.01
N PHE A 157 -4.06 6.53 -14.66
CA PHE A 157 -5.16 7.45 -14.40
C PHE A 157 -4.81 8.47 -13.31
N VAL A 158 -4.27 8.01 -12.18
CA VAL A 158 -3.91 8.86 -11.03
C VAL A 158 -2.79 9.84 -11.41
N HIS A 159 -1.76 9.34 -12.12
CA HIS A 159 -0.66 10.18 -12.59
C HIS A 159 -1.13 11.27 -13.55
N LYS A 160 -1.99 10.91 -14.52
CA LYS A 160 -2.53 11.85 -15.51
C LYS A 160 -3.46 12.87 -14.88
N ALA A 161 -4.31 12.46 -13.93
CA ALA A 161 -5.19 13.36 -13.21
C ALA A 161 -4.38 14.40 -12.40
N SER A 162 -3.37 13.95 -11.67
CA SER A 162 -2.46 14.82 -10.90
C SER A 162 -1.70 15.80 -11.80
N SER A 163 -1.16 15.32 -12.93
CA SER A 163 -0.44 16.14 -13.90
C SER A 163 -1.33 17.24 -14.50
N LYS A 164 -2.58 16.92 -14.84
CA LYS A 164 -3.57 17.90 -15.33
C LYS A 164 -3.89 18.94 -14.27
N ALA A 165 -4.13 18.54 -13.03
CA ALA A 165 -4.43 19.46 -11.93
C ALA A 165 -3.25 20.43 -11.65
N LYS A 166 -2.01 19.92 -11.69
CA LYS A 166 -0.79 20.75 -11.56
C LYS A 166 -0.67 21.76 -12.69
N GLN A 167 -0.98 21.37 -13.93
CA GLN A 167 -0.95 22.26 -15.09
C GLN A 167 -2.01 23.36 -14.99
N GLN A 168 -3.26 23.01 -14.66
CA GLN A 168 -4.35 23.98 -14.48
C GLN A 168 -4.02 25.02 -13.41
N LYS A 169 -3.48 24.58 -12.27
CA LYS A 169 -3.08 25.48 -11.19
C LYS A 169 -1.95 26.42 -11.62
N LYS A 170 -0.99 25.94 -12.41
CA LYS A 170 0.08 26.77 -12.96
C LYS A 170 -0.48 27.82 -13.91
N ASP A 171 -1.40 27.45 -14.79
CA ASP A 171 -2.01 28.35 -15.76
C ASP A 171 -2.86 29.44 -15.05
N GLU A 172 -3.60 29.09 -13.99
CA GLU A 172 -4.37 30.04 -13.18
C GLU A 172 -3.47 31.06 -12.45
N LEU A 173 -2.33 30.62 -11.91
CA LEU A 173 -1.34 31.52 -11.29
C LEU A 173 -0.72 32.50 -12.30
N ILE A 174 -0.46 32.06 -13.53
CA ILE A 174 0.08 32.92 -14.60
C ILE A 174 -0.96 33.96 -15.04
N VAL A 175 -2.25 33.61 -15.08
CA VAL A 175 -3.33 34.55 -15.46
C VAL A 175 -3.59 35.60 -14.38
N THR A 176 -3.27 35.30 -13.12
CA THR A 176 -3.53 36.18 -11.97
C THR A 176 -2.34 37.08 -11.61
N ALA A 177 -1.16 36.85 -12.21
CA ALA A 177 0.08 37.60 -11.99
C ALA A 177 0.31 38.66 -13.08
#